data_AF-A0A093JJN2-F1
#
_entry.id   AF-A0A093JJN2-F1
#
_cell.length_a   1.000
_cell.length_b   1.000
_cell.length_c   1.000
_cell.angle_alpha   90.00
_cell.angle_beta   90.00
_cell.angle_gamma   90.00
#
_symmetry.space_group_name_H-M   'P 1'
#
loop_
_entity.id
_entity.type
_entity.pdbx_description
1 polymer ?
#
loop_
_entity_poly.entity_id
_entity_poly.type
_entity_poly.pdbx_seq_one_letter_code
_entity_poly.pdbx_strand_id
1 'polypeptide(L)'
;GIFWIAWEDLCQYYDVIYLSWNPSLFKESTCIHSTWDAKQGPVKDAYSLANNPQYKLEVQCPQGGAAVWVLLSRHITDKDDFAHNREFITMVVYKTDGKKVYYPADPPPYIDGIRINSPHYLTKIKLTSPGPHTFTLVVSQYEKQNTIHYTIRVYSLCKFTFSKIPTPYTTSKRVNGQWKGHSAGGCGNFRDTYRNNPIYQFQLEKNGPLLIELRGPRQYSVGFELVTVSTVGDPGPSGFQKKSSGDYRCGFCYLEVENLFAGVYNIIPTTFLPQQEGPFFLDFNSTAPLKVSQLQ
;
A
#
# COMPACT_ATOMS: atom_id res chain seq x y z
N GLY A 1 21.43 -36.61 -18.88
CA GLY A 1 22.25 -37.76 -18.45
C GLY A 1 22.68 -37.56 -17.02
N ILE A 2 23.03 -38.65 -16.32
CA ILE A 2 23.59 -38.61 -14.95
C ILE A 2 25.10 -38.81 -15.09
N PHE A 3 25.91 -37.95 -14.47
CA PHE A 3 27.38 -38.02 -14.51
C PHE A 3 28.00 -37.55 -13.18
N TRP A 4 29.29 -37.78 -13.02
CA TRP A 4 30.09 -37.31 -11.90
C TRP A 4 31.05 -36.22 -12.39
N ILE A 5 31.29 -35.22 -11.55
CA ILE A 5 32.16 -34.08 -11.84
C ILE A 5 32.98 -33.76 -10.59
N ALA A 6 34.24 -33.34 -10.76
CA ALA A 6 35.03 -32.84 -9.66
C ALA A 6 34.42 -31.53 -9.11
N TRP A 7 34.60 -31.25 -7.82
CA TRP A 7 34.07 -30.03 -7.23
C TRP A 7 34.67 -28.78 -7.87
N GLU A 8 35.96 -28.84 -8.20
CA GLU A 8 36.72 -27.77 -8.85
C GLU A 8 36.13 -27.44 -10.23
N ASP A 9 35.82 -28.47 -11.02
CA ASP A 9 35.19 -28.33 -12.33
C ASP A 9 33.75 -27.77 -12.19
N LEU A 10 33.00 -28.21 -11.18
CA LEU A 10 31.66 -27.68 -10.92
C LEU A 10 31.72 -26.17 -10.64
N CYS A 11 32.67 -25.72 -9.80
CA CYS A 11 32.90 -24.31 -9.53
C CYS A 11 33.41 -23.52 -10.75
N GLN A 12 34.12 -24.17 -11.67
CA GLN A 12 34.65 -23.53 -12.88
C GLN A 12 33.58 -23.36 -13.98
N TYR A 13 32.72 -24.36 -14.17
CA TYR A 13 31.84 -24.44 -15.33
C TYR A 13 30.36 -24.11 -15.06
N TYR A 14 29.93 -24.04 -13.79
CA TYR A 14 28.55 -23.74 -13.42
C TYR A 14 28.44 -22.45 -12.60
N ASP A 15 27.56 -21.56 -13.04
CA ASP A 15 27.34 -20.27 -12.37
C ASP A 15 26.31 -20.33 -11.22
N VAL A 16 25.38 -21.29 -11.26
CA VAL A 16 24.22 -21.34 -10.35
C VAL A 16 23.88 -22.77 -9.93
N ILE A 17 23.67 -22.97 -8.62
CA ILE A 17 23.14 -24.21 -8.05
C ILE A 17 21.81 -23.89 -7.37
N TYR A 18 20.73 -24.53 -7.82
CA TYR A 18 19.43 -24.44 -7.17
C TYR A 18 19.34 -25.47 -6.05
N LEU A 19 19.28 -24.99 -4.81
CA LEU A 19 19.13 -25.83 -3.62
C LEU A 19 17.75 -25.62 -3.02
N SER A 20 16.96 -26.69 -2.95
CA SER A 20 15.76 -26.73 -2.12
C SER A 20 16.17 -27.02 -0.68
N TRP A 21 15.61 -26.28 0.28
CA TRP A 21 15.76 -26.63 1.70
C TRP A 21 14.64 -27.58 2.12
N ASN A 22 14.88 -28.36 3.17
CA ASN A 22 13.84 -29.18 3.76
C ASN A 22 12.87 -28.28 4.57
N PRO A 23 11.59 -28.15 4.18
CA PRO A 23 10.63 -27.31 4.90
C PRO A 23 10.33 -27.83 6.31
N SER A 24 10.56 -29.12 6.59
CA SER A 24 10.35 -29.72 7.91
C SER A 24 11.34 -29.24 8.97
N LEU A 25 12.33 -28.43 8.59
CA LEU A 25 13.21 -27.74 9.52
C LEU A 25 12.48 -26.68 10.35
N PHE A 26 11.32 -26.20 9.90
CA PHE A 26 10.53 -25.20 10.60
C PHE A 26 9.38 -25.85 11.37
N LYS A 27 9.27 -25.50 12.65
CA LYS A 27 8.21 -26.00 13.53
C LYS A 27 6.84 -25.42 13.18
N GLU A 28 6.82 -24.16 12.77
CA GLU A 28 5.59 -23.41 12.47
C GLU A 28 5.58 -23.02 10.99
N SER A 29 4.48 -23.30 10.30
CA SER A 29 4.27 -22.81 8.93
C SER A 29 2.80 -22.56 8.64
N THR A 30 2.51 -21.51 7.88
CA THR A 30 1.16 -21.19 7.39
C THR A 30 1.31 -20.48 6.04
N CYS A 31 0.29 -20.58 5.19
CA CYS A 31 0.27 -19.86 3.93
C CYS A 31 -1.08 -19.22 3.64
N ILE A 32 -1.04 -18.17 2.82
CA ILE A 32 -2.23 -17.55 2.24
C ILE A 32 -2.07 -17.58 0.72
N HIS A 33 -3.10 -18.09 0.06
CA HIS A 33 -3.27 -18.01 -1.38
C HIS A 33 -4.08 -16.76 -1.73
N SER A 34 -3.68 -16.04 -2.78
CA SER A 34 -4.38 -14.84 -3.21
C SER A 34 -4.20 -14.58 -4.71
N THR A 35 -5.04 -13.68 -5.21
CA THR A 35 -4.99 -13.14 -6.57
C THR A 35 -4.77 -11.64 -6.47
N TRP A 36 -3.93 -11.10 -7.35
CA TRP A 36 -3.78 -9.66 -7.56
C TRP A 36 -4.19 -9.32 -8.99
N ASP A 37 -5.38 -8.75 -9.14
CA ASP A 37 -6.03 -8.47 -10.43
C ASP A 37 -5.34 -7.33 -11.18
N ALA A 38 -5.04 -7.52 -12.48
CA ALA A 38 -4.38 -6.56 -13.38
C ALA A 38 -5.05 -5.17 -13.43
N LYS A 39 -6.37 -5.09 -13.25
CA LYS A 39 -7.17 -3.87 -13.36
C LYS A 39 -7.13 -3.00 -12.10
N GLN A 40 -6.64 -3.53 -10.98
CA GLN A 40 -6.61 -2.80 -9.71
C GLN A 40 -5.34 -1.96 -9.51
N GLY A 41 -5.48 -0.66 -9.32
CA GLY A 41 -4.35 0.23 -9.04
C GLY A 41 -3.47 0.52 -10.25
N PRO A 42 -2.37 1.26 -10.05
CA PRO A 42 -1.49 1.68 -11.14
C PRO A 42 -0.64 0.52 -11.66
N VAL A 43 -0.18 0.63 -12.93
CA VAL A 43 0.80 -0.30 -13.51
C VAL A 43 2.11 -0.29 -12.74
N LYS A 44 2.54 0.90 -12.28
CA LYS A 44 3.75 1.09 -11.47
C LYS A 44 3.34 1.57 -10.09
N ASP A 45 3.85 0.92 -9.06
CA ASP A 45 3.57 1.25 -7.66
C ASP A 45 4.55 2.29 -7.07
N ALA A 46 5.26 3.02 -7.94
CA ALA A 46 6.30 4.00 -7.58
C ALA A 46 5.83 5.16 -6.68
N TYR A 47 4.54 5.47 -6.69
CA TYR A 47 3.96 6.60 -5.94
C TYR A 47 2.92 6.17 -4.90
N SER A 48 2.40 4.94 -5.00
CA SER A 48 1.35 4.45 -4.11
C SER A 48 1.36 2.93 -4.04
N LEU A 49 1.38 2.40 -2.81
CA LEU A 49 1.19 0.99 -2.46
C LEU A 49 -0.25 0.68 -2.03
N ALA A 50 -1.17 1.64 -2.12
CA ALA A 50 -2.52 1.53 -1.60
C ALA A 50 -3.31 0.31 -2.15
N ASN A 51 -3.02 -0.05 -3.40
CA ASN A 51 -3.66 -1.15 -4.12
C ASN A 51 -2.82 -2.43 -4.14
N ASN A 52 -1.62 -2.41 -3.56
CA ASN A 52 -0.79 -3.59 -3.44
C ASN A 52 -1.38 -4.50 -2.35
N PRO A 53 -1.33 -5.83 -2.50
CA PRO A 53 -1.72 -6.74 -1.44
C PRO A 53 -0.79 -6.62 -0.24
N GLN A 54 -1.36 -6.42 0.94
CA GLN A 54 -0.60 -6.26 2.19
C GLN A 54 -1.07 -7.22 3.27
N TYR A 55 -0.12 -7.67 4.08
CA TYR A 55 -0.33 -8.69 5.09
C TYR A 55 0.36 -8.30 6.39
N LYS A 56 -0.25 -8.67 7.52
CA LYS A 56 0.30 -8.48 8.85
C LYS A 56 1.01 -9.77 9.28
N LEU A 57 2.23 -9.63 9.77
CA LEU A 57 3.00 -10.71 10.36
C LEU A 57 3.43 -10.32 11.78
N GLU A 58 2.90 -11.02 12.78
CA GLU A 58 3.24 -10.85 14.20
C GLU A 58 4.07 -12.04 14.65
N VAL A 59 5.21 -11.80 15.29
CA VAL A 59 6.17 -12.84 15.67
C VAL A 59 6.55 -12.67 17.12
N GLN A 60 6.55 -13.77 17.88
CA GLN A 60 7.11 -13.79 19.22
C GLN A 60 8.56 -14.27 19.17
N CYS A 61 9.52 -13.35 19.28
CA CYS A 61 10.94 -13.67 19.28
C CYS A 61 11.41 -14.19 20.65
N PRO A 62 12.09 -15.35 20.73
CA PRO A 62 12.68 -15.85 21.97
C PRO A 62 13.98 -15.12 22.32
N GLN A 63 14.52 -15.36 23.53
CA GLN A 63 15.75 -14.73 24.04
C GLN A 63 17.00 -14.98 23.19
N GLY A 64 17.09 -16.12 22.49
CA GLY A 64 18.21 -16.44 21.59
C GLY A 64 18.10 -15.86 20.18
N GLY A 65 17.09 -15.01 19.90
CA GLY A 65 16.78 -14.54 18.56
C GLY A 65 16.00 -15.58 17.73
N ALA A 66 15.56 -15.17 16.55
CA ALA A 66 14.87 -16.04 15.60
C ALA A 66 15.08 -15.59 14.15
N ALA A 67 14.75 -16.49 13.22
CA ALA A 67 14.63 -16.16 11.81
C ALA A 67 13.25 -16.58 11.31
N VAL A 68 12.58 -15.68 10.62
CA VAL A 68 11.30 -15.95 9.94
C VAL A 68 11.52 -15.83 8.44
N TRP A 69 11.11 -16.86 7.71
CA TRP A 69 11.27 -16.94 6.27
C TRP A 69 9.90 -16.75 5.62
N VAL A 70 9.80 -15.79 4.70
CA VAL A 70 8.60 -15.48 3.95
C VAL A 70 8.87 -15.78 2.49
N LEU A 71 8.23 -16.83 1.98
CA LEU A 71 8.33 -17.26 0.60
C LEU A 71 7.11 -16.76 -0.18
N LEU A 72 7.33 -15.87 -1.13
CA LEU A 72 6.36 -15.50 -2.16
C LEU A 72 6.56 -16.42 -3.35
N SER A 73 5.49 -17.12 -3.74
CA SER A 73 5.47 -18.02 -4.89
C SER A 73 4.37 -17.59 -5.86
N ARG A 74 4.74 -17.04 -7.01
CA ARG A 74 3.86 -16.80 -8.15
C ARG A 74 3.47 -18.14 -8.77
N HIS A 75 2.20 -18.30 -9.10
CA HIS A 75 1.70 -19.47 -9.82
C HIS A 75 1.79 -19.17 -11.30
N ILE A 76 2.53 -20.01 -12.02
CA ILE A 76 2.60 -19.94 -13.48
C ILE A 76 1.63 -20.97 -14.02
N THR A 77 0.53 -20.50 -14.58
CA THR A 77 -0.53 -21.35 -15.14
C THR A 77 -0.53 -21.38 -16.67
N ASP A 78 0.30 -20.53 -17.29
CA ASP A 78 0.40 -20.37 -18.73
C ASP A 78 1.85 -20.62 -19.21
N LYS A 79 1.98 -21.29 -20.35
CA LYS A 79 3.29 -21.69 -20.90
C LYS A 79 4.05 -20.51 -21.50
N ASP A 80 3.37 -19.54 -22.08
CA ASP A 80 4.01 -18.37 -22.68
C ASP A 80 4.51 -17.42 -21.60
N ASP A 81 3.77 -17.31 -20.48
CA ASP A 81 4.23 -16.64 -19.26
C ASP A 81 5.50 -17.31 -18.71
N PHE A 82 5.55 -18.65 -18.65
CA PHE A 82 6.78 -19.36 -18.25
C PHE A 82 7.96 -19.06 -19.18
N ALA A 83 7.73 -19.06 -20.49
CA ALA A 83 8.80 -18.93 -21.49
C ALA A 83 9.41 -17.52 -21.54
N HIS A 84 8.59 -16.47 -21.39
CA HIS A 84 9.05 -15.08 -21.49
C HIS A 84 9.29 -14.41 -20.14
N ASN A 85 8.54 -14.84 -19.12
CA ASN A 85 8.68 -14.45 -17.73
C ASN A 85 8.89 -12.94 -17.51
N ARG A 86 7.85 -12.16 -17.85
CA ARG A 86 7.85 -10.69 -17.82
C ARG A 86 7.41 -10.11 -16.48
N GLU A 87 6.95 -10.95 -15.57
CA GLU A 87 6.43 -10.55 -14.26
C GLU A 87 7.56 -10.56 -13.23
N PHE A 88 7.99 -9.36 -12.81
CA PHE A 88 9.02 -9.20 -11.79
C PHE A 88 8.36 -8.94 -10.44
N ILE A 89 8.35 -9.96 -9.58
CA ILE A 89 7.72 -9.90 -8.26
C ILE A 89 8.75 -9.72 -7.14
N THR A 90 8.29 -9.20 -6.01
CA THR A 90 9.08 -9.09 -4.79
C THR A 90 8.20 -9.06 -3.55
N MET A 91 8.84 -9.23 -2.39
CA MET A 91 8.26 -8.98 -1.08
C MET A 91 9.01 -7.83 -0.40
N VAL A 92 8.29 -6.75 -0.09
CA VAL A 92 8.81 -5.61 0.67
C VAL A 92 8.30 -5.70 2.11
N VAL A 93 9.17 -5.44 3.08
CA VAL A 93 8.84 -5.54 4.51
C VAL A 93 8.95 -4.17 5.15
N TYR A 94 7.94 -3.79 5.93
CA TYR A 94 7.91 -2.55 6.72
C TYR A 94 7.69 -2.85 8.20
N LYS A 95 8.11 -1.91 9.04
CA LYS A 95 7.81 -1.89 10.49
C LYS A 95 6.78 -0.79 10.78
N THR A 96 5.52 -1.05 10.43
CA THR A 96 4.38 -0.13 10.64
C THR A 96 3.34 -0.72 11.57
N ASP A 97 3.74 -1.63 12.46
CA ASP A 97 2.85 -2.29 13.42
C ASP A 97 1.64 -3.00 12.79
N GLY A 98 1.80 -3.46 11.54
CA GLY A 98 0.72 -4.12 10.79
C GLY A 98 -0.28 -3.14 10.16
N LYS A 99 0.00 -1.83 10.21
CA LYS A 99 -0.78 -0.81 9.50
C LYS A 99 -0.45 -0.82 8.02
N LYS A 100 -1.46 -0.50 7.22
CA LYS A 100 -1.35 -0.40 5.77
C LYS A 100 -0.34 0.67 5.37
N VAL A 101 0.52 0.35 4.42
CA VAL A 101 1.53 1.25 3.86
C VAL A 101 0.99 1.86 2.57
N TYR A 102 1.00 3.18 2.46
CA TYR A 102 0.50 3.88 1.28
C TYR A 102 1.63 4.43 0.42
N TYR A 103 2.72 4.91 1.03
CA TYR A 103 3.86 5.46 0.31
C TYR A 103 5.04 4.48 0.33
N PRO A 104 5.67 4.17 -0.82
CA PRO A 104 6.79 3.21 -0.88
C PRO A 104 8.03 3.61 -0.06
N ALA A 105 8.27 4.91 0.09
CA ALA A 105 9.47 5.43 0.73
C ALA A 105 9.21 6.07 2.10
N ASP A 106 7.95 6.03 2.59
CA ASP A 106 7.57 6.70 3.83
C ASP A 106 6.52 5.89 4.63
N PRO A 107 6.94 5.18 5.70
CA PRO A 107 8.34 5.08 6.16
C PRO A 107 9.21 4.28 5.17
N PRO A 108 10.54 4.40 5.23
CA PRO A 108 11.43 3.59 4.39
C PRO A 108 11.25 2.09 4.68
N PRO A 109 11.39 1.23 3.66
CA PRO A 109 11.26 -0.22 3.82
C PRO A 109 12.33 -0.76 4.77
N TYR A 110 11.94 -1.68 5.64
CA TYR A 110 12.87 -2.43 6.48
C TYR A 110 13.65 -3.47 5.67
N ILE A 111 13.00 -4.12 4.70
CA ILE A 111 13.64 -4.93 3.67
C ILE A 111 12.99 -4.55 2.34
N ASP A 112 13.76 -3.93 1.45
CA ASP A 112 13.34 -3.69 0.07
C ASP A 112 13.81 -4.85 -0.80
N GLY A 113 12.89 -5.76 -1.11
CA GLY A 113 13.23 -6.93 -1.89
C GLY A 113 13.50 -6.57 -3.35
N ILE A 114 14.53 -7.18 -3.93
CA ILE A 114 14.86 -7.00 -5.36
C ILE A 114 13.75 -7.63 -6.20
N ARG A 115 13.27 -6.90 -7.19
CA ARG A 115 12.25 -7.39 -8.13
C ARG A 115 12.93 -8.35 -9.10
N ILE A 116 12.53 -9.62 -9.06
CA ILE A 116 13.08 -10.69 -9.89
C ILE A 116 11.96 -11.37 -10.65
N ASN A 117 12.28 -11.93 -11.81
CA ASN A 117 11.33 -12.69 -12.60
C ASN A 117 11.22 -14.16 -12.16
N SER A 118 12.04 -14.66 -11.24
CA SER A 118 11.82 -15.98 -10.65
C SER A 118 10.40 -16.11 -10.07
N PRO A 119 9.70 -17.24 -10.26
CA PRO A 119 8.40 -17.45 -9.63
C PRO A 119 8.47 -17.49 -8.11
N HIS A 120 9.67 -17.61 -7.53
CA HIS A 120 9.89 -17.68 -6.09
C HIS A 120 10.79 -16.55 -5.62
N TYR A 121 10.33 -15.81 -4.61
CA TYR A 121 11.10 -14.81 -3.88
C TYR A 121 11.09 -15.13 -2.39
N LEU A 122 12.28 -15.30 -1.80
CA LEU A 122 12.45 -15.64 -0.38
C LEU A 122 12.98 -14.44 0.40
N THR A 123 12.19 -13.93 1.34
CA THR A 123 12.62 -12.93 2.32
C THR A 123 12.98 -13.61 3.63
N LYS A 124 14.17 -13.31 4.18
CA LYS A 124 14.61 -13.80 5.50
C LYS A 124 14.66 -12.65 6.50
N ILE A 125 13.73 -12.65 7.44
CA ILE A 125 13.65 -11.65 8.52
C ILE A 125 14.44 -12.19 9.72
N LYS A 126 15.56 -11.55 10.05
CA LYS A 126 16.35 -11.86 11.25
C LYS A 126 15.84 -11.03 12.43
N LEU A 127 15.60 -11.68 13.56
CA LEU A 127 15.15 -11.08 14.81
C LEU A 127 16.24 -11.28 15.87
N THR A 128 16.80 -10.17 16.34
CA THR A 128 17.90 -10.17 17.32
C THR A 128 17.45 -9.79 18.72
N SER A 129 16.32 -9.09 18.87
CA SER A 129 15.77 -8.72 20.17
C SER A 129 14.58 -9.63 20.55
N PRO A 130 14.52 -10.12 21.80
CA PRO A 130 13.38 -10.88 22.28
C PRO A 130 12.12 -10.01 22.38
N GLY A 131 10.97 -10.66 22.35
CA GLY A 131 9.66 -10.02 22.50
C GLY A 131 8.82 -10.02 21.23
N PRO A 132 7.69 -9.29 21.24
CA PRO A 132 6.80 -9.20 20.09
C PRO A 132 7.41 -8.31 19.00
N HIS A 133 7.28 -8.75 17.75
CA HIS A 133 7.63 -7.98 16.56
C HIS A 133 6.46 -8.01 15.58
N THR A 134 6.13 -6.87 15.00
CA THR A 134 5.05 -6.77 14.02
C THR A 134 5.56 -6.15 12.72
N PHE A 135 5.27 -6.82 11.61
CA PHE A 135 5.67 -6.40 10.27
C PHE A 135 4.45 -6.25 9.36
N THR A 136 4.58 -5.33 8.40
CA THR A 136 3.70 -5.26 7.23
C THR A 136 4.46 -5.78 6.03
N LEU A 137 3.91 -6.82 5.40
CA LEU A 137 4.44 -7.46 4.21
C LEU A 137 3.66 -6.97 2.99
N VAL A 138 4.35 -6.39 2.01
CA VAL A 138 3.74 -5.85 0.79
C VAL A 138 4.24 -6.67 -0.40
N VAL A 139 3.31 -7.29 -1.12
CA VAL A 139 3.61 -7.86 -2.44
C VAL A 139 3.74 -6.70 -3.43
N SER A 140 4.88 -6.62 -4.11
CA SER A 140 5.16 -5.56 -5.09
C SER A 140 5.67 -6.18 -6.39
N GLN A 141 5.58 -5.40 -7.46
CA GLN A 141 6.07 -5.78 -8.78
C GLN A 141 6.66 -4.58 -9.51
N TYR A 142 7.53 -4.81 -10.50
CA TYR A 142 8.13 -3.72 -11.27
C TYR A 142 7.10 -3.03 -12.20
N GLU A 143 6.34 -3.84 -12.94
CA GLU A 143 5.27 -3.38 -13.84
C GLU A 143 4.14 -4.41 -13.84
N LYS A 144 2.96 -3.96 -13.41
CA LYS A 144 1.76 -4.77 -13.36
C LYS A 144 1.12 -4.85 -14.73
N GLN A 145 1.37 -5.95 -15.43
CA GLN A 145 0.80 -6.18 -16.77
C GLN A 145 -0.36 -7.17 -16.70
N ASN A 146 -0.26 -8.18 -15.85
CA ASN A 146 -1.24 -9.27 -15.78
C ASN A 146 -1.81 -9.49 -14.37
N THR A 147 -2.89 -10.26 -14.31
CA THR A 147 -3.41 -10.78 -13.05
C THR A 147 -2.48 -11.88 -12.60
N ILE A 148 -1.95 -11.78 -11.38
CA ILE A 148 -1.09 -12.83 -10.82
C ILE A 148 -1.80 -13.58 -9.71
N HIS A 149 -1.62 -14.90 -9.72
CA HIS A 149 -1.99 -15.78 -8.62
C HIS A 149 -0.72 -16.13 -7.85
N TYR A 150 -0.80 -16.16 -6.51
CA TYR A 150 0.37 -16.40 -5.70
C TYR A 150 0.03 -16.99 -4.34
N THR A 151 1.06 -17.57 -3.73
CA THR A 151 1.07 -18.01 -2.33
C THR A 151 2.11 -17.20 -1.57
N ILE A 152 1.77 -16.68 -0.40
CA ILE A 152 2.76 -16.29 0.60
C ILE A 152 2.78 -17.37 1.66
N ARG A 153 3.94 -17.97 1.90
CA ARG A 153 4.15 -18.96 2.94
C ARG A 153 5.16 -18.45 3.95
N VAL A 154 4.79 -18.50 5.22
CA VAL A 154 5.65 -18.14 6.34
C VAL A 154 6.18 -19.43 6.96
N TYR A 155 7.46 -19.44 7.28
CA TYR A 155 8.15 -20.50 8.00
C TYR A 155 8.89 -19.89 9.19
N SER A 156 8.74 -20.52 10.36
CA SER A 156 9.33 -20.02 11.60
C SER A 156 9.68 -21.14 12.57
N LEU A 157 10.67 -20.89 13.42
CA LEU A 157 10.99 -21.71 14.59
C LEU A 157 10.26 -21.25 15.85
N CYS A 158 9.65 -20.05 15.81
CA CYS A 158 8.88 -19.48 16.91
C CYS A 158 7.42 -19.17 16.49
N LYS A 159 6.56 -18.98 17.48
CA LYS A 159 5.14 -18.68 17.25
C LYS A 159 4.96 -17.37 16.49
N PHE A 160 4.03 -17.38 15.54
CA PHE A 160 3.65 -16.22 14.78
C PHE A 160 2.15 -16.23 14.44
N THR A 161 1.62 -15.06 14.10
CA THR A 161 0.30 -14.88 13.48
C THR A 161 0.50 -14.23 12.12
N PHE A 162 -0.18 -14.73 11.09
CA PHE A 162 -0.08 -14.23 9.73
C PHE A 162 -1.47 -14.07 9.12
N SER A 163 -1.79 -12.86 8.67
CA SER A 163 -3.12 -12.52 8.15
C SER A 163 -3.06 -11.45 7.06
N LYS A 164 -4.12 -11.34 6.25
CA LYS A 164 -4.33 -10.18 5.37
C LYS A 164 -4.60 -8.95 6.25
N ILE A 165 -4.08 -7.79 5.86
CA ILE A 165 -4.49 -6.53 6.51
C ILE A 165 -5.95 -6.25 6.11
N PRO A 166 -6.90 -6.22 7.06
CA PRO A 166 -8.29 -5.97 6.75
C PRO A 166 -8.46 -4.54 6.21
N THR A 167 -9.35 -4.38 5.24
CA THR A 167 -9.79 -3.05 4.79
C THR A 167 -11.11 -2.76 5.49
N PRO A 168 -11.16 -1.79 6.42
CA PRO A 168 -12.38 -1.52 7.19
C PRO A 168 -13.49 -0.88 6.34
N TYR A 169 -13.13 -0.38 5.15
CA TYR A 169 -14.03 0.32 4.24
C TYR A 169 -14.85 -0.67 3.40
N THR A 170 -16.17 -0.64 3.59
CA THR A 170 -17.13 -1.48 2.84
C THR A 170 -17.75 -0.73 1.67
N THR A 171 -17.65 0.60 1.65
CA THR A 171 -18.17 1.45 0.58
C THR A 171 -17.06 2.37 0.05
N SER A 172 -17.08 2.61 -1.25
CA SER A 172 -16.21 3.57 -1.92
C SER A 172 -17.02 4.46 -2.84
N LYS A 173 -16.81 5.77 -2.74
CA LYS A 173 -17.42 6.78 -3.62
C LYS A 173 -16.31 7.55 -4.32
N ARG A 174 -16.23 7.42 -5.64
CA ARG A 174 -15.33 8.21 -6.49
C ARG A 174 -16.02 9.48 -7.00
N VAL A 175 -15.29 10.57 -6.97
CA VAL A 175 -15.61 11.83 -7.65
C VAL A 175 -14.50 12.12 -8.67
N ASN A 176 -14.90 12.46 -9.89
CA ASN A 176 -14.00 12.89 -10.96
C ASN A 176 -14.06 14.42 -11.04
N GLY A 177 -12.95 15.09 -10.77
CA GLY A 177 -12.86 16.55 -10.80
C GLY A 177 -11.72 17.04 -11.69
N GLN A 178 -11.54 18.35 -11.76
CA GLN A 178 -10.42 18.97 -12.46
C GLN A 178 -10.09 20.34 -11.87
N TRP A 179 -8.81 20.70 -11.89
CA TRP A 179 -8.35 22.08 -11.75
C TRP A 179 -8.30 22.70 -13.14
N LYS A 180 -9.05 23.79 -13.38
CA LYS A 180 -9.12 24.43 -14.71
C LYS A 180 -9.45 25.92 -14.62
N GLY A 181 -8.68 26.76 -15.31
CA GLY A 181 -8.85 28.20 -15.31
C GLY A 181 -8.83 28.76 -13.89
N HIS A 182 -9.92 29.43 -13.50
CA HIS A 182 -10.03 30.05 -12.18
C HIS A 182 -9.92 29.06 -11.01
N SER A 183 -10.27 27.77 -11.20
CA SER A 183 -10.24 26.77 -10.13
C SER A 183 -8.87 26.12 -9.91
N ALA A 184 -7.86 26.44 -10.73
CA ALA A 184 -6.48 26.04 -10.50
C ALA A 184 -5.79 26.98 -9.49
N GLY A 185 -6.29 26.97 -8.25
CA GLY A 185 -5.99 27.98 -7.23
C GLY A 185 -4.68 27.80 -6.48
N GLY A 186 -4.08 26.61 -6.53
CA GLY A 186 -2.86 26.27 -5.77
C GLY A 186 -3.11 26.03 -4.28
N CYS A 187 -2.05 25.78 -3.51
CA CYS A 187 -2.15 25.47 -2.08
C CYS A 187 -2.43 26.71 -1.22
N GLY A 188 -2.64 26.51 0.10
CA GLY A 188 -2.97 27.56 1.06
C GLY A 188 -1.95 28.71 1.18
N ASN A 189 -0.75 28.56 0.62
CA ASN A 189 0.24 29.64 0.52
C ASN A 189 -0.22 30.76 -0.42
N PHE A 190 -1.08 30.45 -1.39
CA PHE A 190 -1.58 31.38 -2.41
C PHE A 190 -2.97 31.90 -2.05
N ARG A 191 -3.05 32.73 -0.99
CA ARG A 191 -4.32 33.12 -0.35
C ARG A 191 -5.37 33.71 -1.30
N ASP A 192 -4.94 34.46 -2.31
CA ASP A 192 -5.84 35.15 -3.25
C ASP A 192 -6.58 34.19 -4.19
N THR A 193 -5.93 33.09 -4.55
CA THR A 193 -6.41 32.10 -5.51
C THR A 193 -6.84 30.79 -4.86
N TYR A 194 -6.37 30.48 -3.64
CA TYR A 194 -6.69 29.26 -2.91
C TYR A 194 -8.20 29.03 -2.78
N ARG A 195 -8.94 30.10 -2.47
CA ARG A 195 -10.40 30.08 -2.31
C ARG A 195 -11.17 29.69 -3.58
N ASN A 196 -10.51 29.70 -4.74
CA ASN A 196 -11.13 29.34 -6.00
C ASN A 196 -11.03 27.83 -6.31
N ASN A 197 -10.22 27.06 -5.56
CA ASN A 197 -10.10 25.63 -5.77
C ASN A 197 -11.47 24.93 -5.63
N PRO A 198 -11.70 23.80 -6.31
CA PRO A 198 -12.94 23.05 -6.16
C PRO A 198 -13.24 22.73 -4.69
N ILE A 199 -14.52 22.74 -4.31
CA ILE A 199 -14.95 22.31 -2.97
C ILE A 199 -16.00 21.23 -3.12
N TYR A 200 -15.76 20.09 -2.48
CA TYR A 200 -16.77 19.05 -2.37
C TYR A 200 -17.25 18.96 -0.94
N GLN A 201 -18.54 18.74 -0.76
CA GLN A 201 -19.14 18.52 0.54
C GLN A 201 -19.64 17.09 0.65
N PHE A 202 -19.43 16.46 1.80
CA PHE A 202 -20.01 15.18 2.11
C PHE A 202 -20.61 15.17 3.51
N GLN A 203 -21.60 14.31 3.70
CA GLN A 203 -22.24 14.09 4.99
C GLN A 203 -21.94 12.67 5.47
N LEU A 204 -21.50 12.57 6.71
CA LEU A 204 -21.31 11.31 7.43
C LEU A 204 -22.43 11.15 8.46
N GLU A 205 -23.26 10.11 8.31
CA GLU A 205 -24.43 9.91 9.18
C GLU A 205 -24.08 9.33 10.55
N LYS A 206 -22.99 8.56 10.65
CA LYS A 206 -22.56 7.87 11.87
C LYS A 206 -21.06 7.99 12.03
N ASN A 207 -20.60 8.08 13.29
CA ASN A 207 -19.17 8.09 13.58
C ASN A 207 -18.50 6.83 13.02
N GLY A 208 -17.30 6.97 12.46
CA GLY A 208 -16.58 5.82 11.94
C GLY A 208 -15.33 6.17 11.14
N PRO A 209 -14.63 5.15 10.63
CA PRO A 209 -13.39 5.36 9.90
C PRO A 209 -13.66 5.92 8.50
N LEU A 210 -12.80 6.83 8.07
CA LEU A 210 -12.81 7.43 6.75
C LEU A 210 -11.39 7.43 6.18
N LEU A 211 -11.25 6.99 4.92
CA LEU A 211 -10.05 7.19 4.12
C LEU A 211 -10.42 7.99 2.88
N ILE A 212 -9.75 9.13 2.70
CA ILE A 212 -9.84 9.91 1.46
C ILE A 212 -8.52 9.76 0.72
N GLU A 213 -8.60 9.46 -0.57
CA GLU A 213 -7.45 9.44 -1.48
C GLU A 213 -7.65 10.48 -2.60
N LEU A 214 -6.59 11.23 -2.92
CA LEU A 214 -6.55 12.13 -4.07
C LEU A 214 -5.52 11.61 -5.06
N ARG A 215 -5.94 11.47 -6.31
CA ARG A 215 -5.08 11.08 -7.45
C ARG A 215 -5.12 12.18 -8.50
N GLY A 216 -3.96 12.72 -8.87
CA GLY A 216 -3.82 13.74 -9.90
C GLY A 216 -2.72 13.39 -10.92
N PRO A 217 -2.39 14.31 -11.84
CA PRO A 217 -1.32 14.10 -12.81
C PRO A 217 0.02 13.90 -12.09
N ARG A 218 0.85 12.97 -12.60
CA ARG A 218 2.11 12.55 -11.97
C ARG A 218 3.10 13.71 -11.79
N GLN A 219 3.05 14.70 -12.67
CA GLN A 219 3.92 15.87 -12.66
C GLN A 219 3.52 16.92 -11.60
N TYR A 220 2.35 16.81 -10.98
CA TYR A 220 1.90 17.76 -9.97
C TYR A 220 2.00 17.17 -8.58
N SER A 221 2.54 17.95 -7.65
CA SER A 221 2.41 17.68 -6.23
C SER A 221 1.00 18.08 -5.79
N VAL A 222 0.24 17.12 -5.28
CA VAL A 222 -1.18 17.28 -4.90
C VAL A 222 -1.36 17.17 -3.40
N GLY A 223 -2.40 17.81 -2.89
CA GLY A 223 -2.78 17.83 -1.49
C GLY A 223 -4.23 18.22 -1.33
N PHE A 224 -4.82 17.97 -0.17
CA PHE A 224 -6.16 18.47 0.14
C PHE A 224 -6.33 18.82 1.60
N GLU A 225 -7.35 19.63 1.86
CA GLU A 225 -7.80 19.99 3.20
C GLU A 225 -9.20 19.44 3.46
N LEU A 226 -9.42 18.90 4.65
CA LEU A 226 -10.71 18.46 5.17
C LEU A 226 -11.13 19.45 6.26
N VAL A 227 -12.25 20.13 6.05
CA VAL A 227 -12.78 21.18 6.92
C VAL A 227 -14.12 20.74 7.49
N THR A 228 -14.27 20.85 8.80
CA THR A 228 -15.52 20.57 9.50
C THR A 228 -16.49 21.72 9.30
N VAL A 229 -17.67 21.44 8.76
CA VAL A 229 -18.76 22.44 8.62
C VAL A 229 -19.68 22.35 9.84
N SER A 230 -20.07 21.13 10.20
CA SER A 230 -20.87 20.87 11.40
C SER A 230 -20.66 19.43 11.88
N THR A 231 -20.82 19.20 13.17
CA THR A 231 -20.80 17.86 13.78
C THR A 231 -22.08 17.63 14.56
N VAL A 232 -22.51 16.37 14.63
CA VAL A 232 -23.58 15.95 15.52
C VAL A 232 -22.99 15.76 16.92
N GLY A 233 -23.35 16.64 17.85
CA GLY A 233 -22.81 16.66 19.22
C GLY A 233 -21.51 17.45 19.36
N ASP A 234 -20.98 17.49 20.58
CA ASP A 234 -19.70 18.12 20.91
C ASP A 234 -18.56 17.09 20.71
N PRO A 235 -17.68 17.27 19.71
CA PRO A 235 -16.58 16.35 19.46
C PRO A 235 -15.44 16.51 20.49
N GLY A 236 -15.51 17.54 21.35
CA GLY A 236 -14.53 17.80 22.39
C GLY A 236 -13.10 17.91 21.85
N PRO A 237 -12.08 17.46 22.61
CA PRO A 237 -10.67 17.55 22.19
C PRO A 237 -10.31 16.64 21.01
N SER A 238 -11.18 15.68 20.65
CA SER A 238 -10.96 14.77 19.52
C SER A 238 -11.44 15.37 18.20
N GLY A 239 -12.23 16.45 18.26
CA GLY A 239 -12.68 17.20 17.11
C GLY A 239 -11.56 17.98 16.44
N PHE A 240 -11.76 18.32 15.18
CA PHE A 240 -10.88 19.24 14.46
C PHE A 240 -11.74 20.19 13.64
N GLN A 241 -11.27 21.44 13.49
CA GLN A 241 -11.85 22.36 12.51
C GLN A 241 -11.30 22.09 11.11
N LYS A 242 -10.02 21.68 11.04
CA LYS A 242 -9.31 21.44 9.79
C LYS A 242 -8.25 20.36 9.93
N LYS A 243 -8.14 19.48 8.94
CA LYS A 243 -7.04 18.53 8.71
C LYS A 243 -6.56 18.63 7.27
N SER A 244 -5.35 18.16 6.97
CA SER A 244 -4.86 18.05 5.60
C SER A 244 -4.31 16.65 5.33
N SER A 245 -4.06 16.35 4.06
CA SER A 245 -3.35 15.14 3.63
C SER A 245 -1.85 15.12 4.02
N GLY A 246 -1.36 16.15 4.73
CA GLY A 246 0.05 16.36 5.02
C GLY A 246 0.80 17.03 3.87
N ASP A 247 2.07 16.68 3.70
CA ASP A 247 2.93 17.21 2.63
C ASP A 247 2.36 16.93 1.24
N TYR A 248 2.56 17.87 0.33
CA TYR A 248 2.15 17.71 -1.07
C TYR A 248 3.03 16.68 -1.76
N ARG A 249 2.41 15.71 -2.43
CA ARG A 249 3.10 14.57 -3.03
C ARG A 249 2.73 14.40 -4.49
N CYS A 250 3.68 13.96 -5.30
CA CYS A 250 3.48 13.82 -6.75
C CYS A 250 2.39 12.78 -7.06
N GLY A 251 1.33 13.21 -7.73
CA GLY A 251 0.27 12.36 -8.27
C GLY A 251 -0.67 11.66 -7.27
N PHE A 252 -0.28 11.46 -6.01
CA PHE A 252 -1.10 10.76 -5.01
C PHE A 252 -0.86 11.27 -3.59
N CYS A 253 -1.94 11.51 -2.85
CA CYS A 253 -1.92 11.66 -1.40
C CYS A 253 -3.18 11.08 -0.76
N TYR A 254 -3.18 10.91 0.55
CA TYR A 254 -4.34 10.40 1.29
C TYR A 254 -4.45 11.02 2.68
N LEU A 255 -5.61 10.83 3.31
CA LEU A 255 -5.88 11.12 4.72
C LEU A 255 -6.73 9.98 5.29
N GLU A 256 -6.23 9.35 6.35
CA GLU A 256 -6.97 8.36 7.12
C GLU A 256 -7.38 8.96 8.47
N VAL A 257 -8.66 8.83 8.81
CA VAL A 257 -9.23 9.23 10.10
C VAL A 257 -9.94 8.02 10.69
N GLU A 258 -9.36 7.44 11.75
CA GLU A 258 -9.87 6.20 12.37
C GLU A 258 -11.29 6.35 12.93
N ASN A 259 -11.62 7.54 13.47
CA ASN A 259 -12.94 7.85 13.99
C ASN A 259 -13.32 9.31 13.66
N LEU A 260 -13.96 9.50 12.52
CA LEU A 260 -14.56 10.78 12.14
C LEU A 260 -15.96 10.90 12.74
N PHE A 261 -16.30 12.03 13.32
CA PHE A 261 -17.63 12.27 13.89
C PHE A 261 -18.69 12.43 12.78
N ALA A 262 -19.92 12.00 13.05
CA ALA A 262 -21.06 12.28 12.20
C ALA A 262 -21.22 13.80 12.02
N GLY A 263 -21.48 14.25 10.81
CA GLY A 263 -21.44 15.66 10.47
C GLY A 263 -21.33 15.94 8.99
N VAL A 264 -21.12 17.22 8.68
CA VAL A 264 -20.92 17.75 7.33
C VAL A 264 -19.50 18.26 7.23
N TYR A 265 -18.82 17.88 6.15
CA TYR A 265 -17.42 18.20 5.90
C TYR A 265 -17.22 18.69 4.48
N ASN A 266 -16.35 19.67 4.33
CA ASN A 266 -15.87 20.14 3.04
C ASN A 266 -14.47 19.61 2.78
N ILE A 267 -14.18 19.22 1.55
CA ILE A 267 -12.84 18.90 1.08
C ILE A 267 -12.43 19.84 -0.05
N ILE A 268 -11.21 20.35 0.03
CA ILE A 268 -10.62 21.25 -0.96
C ILE A 268 -9.38 20.57 -1.56
N PRO A 269 -9.49 19.86 -2.70
CA PRO A 269 -8.34 19.31 -3.41
C PRO A 269 -7.58 20.40 -4.15
N THR A 270 -6.25 20.37 -4.09
CA THR A 270 -5.39 21.38 -4.68
C THR A 270 -4.10 20.78 -5.26
N THR A 271 -3.52 21.49 -6.22
CA THR A 271 -2.11 21.36 -6.59
C THR A 271 -1.25 22.25 -5.70
N PHE A 272 0.06 22.01 -5.64
CA PHE A 272 0.96 22.84 -4.86
C PHE A 272 1.03 24.27 -5.41
N LEU A 273 1.22 24.42 -6.72
CA LEU A 273 1.27 25.72 -7.39
C LEU A 273 -0.07 26.06 -8.07
N PRO A 274 -0.47 27.34 -8.16
CA PRO A 274 -1.59 27.78 -8.97
C PRO A 274 -1.36 27.52 -10.46
N GLN A 275 -2.42 27.61 -11.26
CA GLN A 275 -2.41 27.46 -12.73
C GLN A 275 -1.95 26.07 -13.23
N GLN A 276 -1.83 25.09 -12.33
CA GLN A 276 -1.60 23.70 -12.69
C GLN A 276 -2.94 23.04 -13.03
N GLU A 277 -3.28 23.06 -14.32
CA GLU A 277 -4.53 22.47 -14.81
C GLU A 277 -4.41 20.97 -15.05
N GLY A 278 -5.45 20.23 -14.69
CA GLY A 278 -5.51 18.79 -14.93
C GLY A 278 -6.66 18.09 -14.20
N PRO A 279 -6.99 16.86 -14.62
CA PRO A 279 -8.02 16.04 -13.98
C PRO A 279 -7.51 15.46 -12.65
N PHE A 280 -8.44 15.17 -11.74
CA PHE A 280 -8.15 14.40 -10.53
C PHE A 280 -9.31 13.45 -10.16
N PHE A 281 -8.98 12.45 -9.35
CA PHE A 281 -9.95 11.58 -8.69
C PHE A 281 -9.88 11.77 -7.18
N LEU A 282 -11.04 11.95 -6.56
CA LEU A 282 -11.23 11.91 -5.11
C LEU A 282 -12.01 10.66 -4.75
N ASP A 283 -11.38 9.76 -4.00
CA ASP A 283 -11.98 8.52 -3.52
C ASP A 283 -12.28 8.62 -2.03
N PHE A 284 -13.55 8.50 -1.66
CA PHE A 284 -14.00 8.45 -0.27
C PHE A 284 -14.33 7.00 0.09
N ASN A 285 -13.57 6.44 1.02
CA ASN A 285 -13.72 5.08 1.49
C ASN A 285 -14.20 5.09 2.94
N SER A 286 -15.34 4.44 3.21
CA SER A 286 -16.06 4.51 4.49
C SER A 286 -16.78 3.19 4.77
N THR A 287 -17.37 3.08 5.97
CA THR A 287 -18.20 1.93 6.38
C THR A 287 -19.67 2.05 5.96
N ALA A 288 -20.08 3.23 5.48
CA ALA A 288 -21.43 3.52 5.02
C ALA A 288 -21.40 4.42 3.77
N PRO A 289 -22.41 4.35 2.87
CA PRO A 289 -22.48 5.21 1.71
C PRO A 289 -22.46 6.70 2.05
N LEU A 290 -21.69 7.46 1.27
CA LEU A 290 -21.59 8.91 1.40
C LEU A 290 -22.25 9.60 0.22
N LYS A 291 -23.07 10.61 0.51
CA LYS A 291 -23.51 11.59 -0.48
C LYS A 291 -22.44 12.67 -0.57
N VAL A 292 -21.94 12.90 -1.79
CA VAL A 292 -20.92 13.91 -2.07
C VAL A 292 -21.45 14.84 -3.15
N SER A 293 -21.45 16.15 -2.89
CA SER A 293 -21.83 17.19 -3.84
C SER A 293 -20.66 18.14 -4.07
N GLN A 294 -20.58 18.73 -5.26
CA GLN A 294 -19.65 19.83 -5.55
C GLN A 294 -20.33 21.15 -5.20
N LEU A 295 -19.66 21.99 -4.41
CA LEU A 295 -20.11 23.33 -4.05
C LEU A 295 -19.57 24.39 -5.00
N GLN A 296 -18.34 24.21 -5.49
CA GLN A 296 -17.69 25.00 -6.53
C GLN A 296 -16.71 24.15 -7.32
#